data_AF-F7V738-F1
#
_entry.id   AF-F7V738-F1
#
_cell.length_a   1.000
_cell.length_b   1.000
_cell.length_c   1.000
_cell.angle_alpha   90.00
_cell.angle_beta   90.00
_cell.angle_gamma   90.00
#
_symmetry.space_group_name_H-M   'P 1'
#
loop_
_entity.id
_entity.type
_entity.pdbx_description
1 polymer ?
#
loop_
_entity_poly.entity_id
_entity_poly.type
_entity_poly.pdbx_seq_one_letter_code
_entity_poly.pdbx_strand_id
1 'polypeptide(L)'
;MKTMTKYDLEPITKTFYDALEEGTVLGRKCTSCGHIEFPPYLCCNSCGCLDTEWVDLTNMRGVIGQVLPTRGAFGDPEFRTVHGDYFSIEVKVPGADPVSTSLLHVDYDKYDEFDRFVRENEVVVKPLIIQDEDTKVLVWELEDESEFKKIPEIKEAAPAKAKEEAAAPAAKAIDLSNDATAQIVIDAAADAYGVDASEITLATDIREDLSNESMKMIVMISTIEDETNVTIEIQEASNLMTIADFVNVVKERLGEETISADTASGSVSGGTAAATADAGTEELDDIAKKVIQCAADSYGVDASEITLATDIREDLSNESMKMIVMISEIEDELDVTIEIQEASNLMTIADFVRVVRERL
;
A
#
# COMPACT_ATOMS: atom_id res chain seq x y z
N MET A 1 -32.74 -11.10 6.09
CA MET A 1 -32.55 -11.53 7.48
C MET A 1 -31.06 -11.85 7.61
N LYS A 2 -30.24 -10.94 8.13
CA LYS A 2 -28.79 -11.19 8.27
C LYS A 2 -28.62 -12.39 9.20
N THR A 3 -27.98 -13.44 8.70
CA THR A 3 -27.59 -14.60 9.49
C THR A 3 -26.62 -14.10 10.55
N MET A 4 -27.12 -13.85 11.77
CA MET A 4 -26.23 -13.56 12.90
C MET A 4 -25.40 -14.82 13.12
N THR A 5 -24.12 -14.73 12.80
CA THR A 5 -23.12 -15.66 13.32
C THR A 5 -23.28 -15.69 14.84
N LYS A 6 -23.02 -16.85 15.46
CA LYS A 6 -23.12 -17.04 16.93
C LYS A 6 -22.37 -15.96 17.74
N TYR A 7 -21.41 -15.30 17.10
CA TYR A 7 -20.61 -14.22 17.64
C TYR A 7 -20.77 -12.99 16.75
N ASP A 8 -21.04 -11.85 17.36
CA ASP A 8 -21.08 -10.54 16.70
C ASP A 8 -19.63 -10.04 16.58
N LEU A 9 -19.11 -9.99 15.35
CA LEU A 9 -17.73 -9.57 15.11
C LEU A 9 -17.69 -8.04 15.02
N GLU A 10 -17.18 -7.42 16.09
CA GLU A 10 -17.02 -5.97 16.17
C GLU A 10 -15.80 -5.49 15.36
N PRO A 11 -15.83 -4.29 14.76
CA PRO A 11 -14.70 -3.68 14.07
C PRO A 11 -13.67 -3.15 15.09
N ILE A 12 -12.90 -4.07 15.69
CA ILE A 12 -11.97 -3.77 16.78
C ILE A 12 -10.84 -2.82 16.39
N THR A 13 -10.34 -2.92 15.14
CA THR A 13 -9.26 -2.06 14.65
C THR A 13 -9.72 -0.62 14.58
N LYS A 14 -10.90 -0.36 14.00
CA LYS A 14 -11.47 0.99 13.93
C LYS A 14 -11.67 1.56 15.34
N THR A 15 -12.26 0.77 16.25
CA THR A 15 -12.50 1.20 17.64
C THR A 15 -11.20 1.58 18.35
N PHE A 16 -10.14 0.80 18.15
CA PHE A 16 -8.82 1.09 18.73
C PHE A 16 -8.23 2.40 18.20
N TYR A 17 -8.25 2.61 16.88
CA TYR A 17 -7.74 3.85 16.31
C TYR A 17 -8.62 5.04 16.68
N ASP A 18 -9.95 4.96 16.61
CA ASP A 18 -10.86 6.03 17.07
C ASP A 18 -10.49 6.47 18.49
N ALA A 19 -10.26 5.51 19.40
CA ALA A 19 -9.85 5.80 20.77
C ALA A 19 -8.49 6.52 20.88
N LEU A 20 -7.52 6.18 20.02
CA LEU A 20 -6.24 6.88 19.96
C LEU A 20 -6.42 8.36 19.55
N GLU A 21 -7.45 8.70 18.74
CA GLU A 21 -7.78 10.10 18.40
C GLU A 21 -8.25 10.89 19.60
N GLU A 22 -9.00 10.22 20.47
CA GLU A 22 -9.50 10.77 21.72
C GLU A 22 -8.40 10.83 22.79
N GLY A 23 -7.16 10.44 22.45
CA GLY A 23 -6.02 10.41 23.35
C GLY A 23 -6.06 9.23 24.33
N THR A 24 -6.82 8.19 24.01
CA THR A 24 -6.99 7.01 24.87
C THR A 24 -6.42 5.76 24.22
N VAL A 25 -5.79 4.91 25.03
CA VAL A 25 -5.27 3.62 24.57
C VAL A 25 -6.18 2.53 25.08
N LEU A 26 -6.72 1.71 24.18
CA LEU A 26 -7.61 0.61 24.54
C LEU A 26 -6.94 -0.75 24.35
N GLY A 27 -7.32 -1.71 25.18
CA GLY A 27 -7.08 -3.15 24.95
C GLY A 27 -8.37 -3.94 25.17
N ARG A 28 -8.32 -5.24 24.88
CA ARG A 28 -9.46 -6.14 25.12
C ARG A 28 -9.13 -7.15 26.20
N LYS A 29 -9.83 -7.09 27.32
CA LYS A 29 -9.66 -8.02 28.43
C LYS A 29 -10.59 -9.22 28.26
N CYS A 30 -10.03 -10.42 28.34
CA CYS A 30 -10.79 -11.65 28.33
C CYS A 30 -11.63 -11.79 29.61
N THR A 31 -12.94 -12.02 29.43
CA THR A 31 -13.87 -12.20 30.55
C THR A 31 -13.69 -13.53 31.28
N SER A 32 -13.05 -14.52 30.63
CA SER A 32 -12.81 -15.86 31.18
C SER A 32 -11.53 -15.94 32.02
N CYS A 33 -10.38 -15.53 31.46
CA CYS A 33 -9.08 -15.67 32.14
C CYS A 33 -8.46 -14.35 32.60
N GLY A 34 -9.02 -13.20 32.21
CA GLY A 34 -8.51 -11.87 32.58
C GLY A 34 -7.28 -11.40 31.81
N HIS A 35 -6.77 -12.19 30.85
CA HIS A 35 -5.69 -11.79 29.94
C HIS A 35 -6.11 -10.59 29.08
N ILE A 36 -5.17 -9.70 28.78
CA ILE A 36 -5.39 -8.49 28.00
C ILE A 36 -4.77 -8.67 26.62
N GLU A 37 -5.60 -8.63 25.59
CA GLU A 37 -5.17 -8.53 24.21
C GLU A 37 -4.79 -7.08 23.90
N PHE A 38 -3.49 -6.87 23.70
CA PHE A 38 -2.92 -5.59 23.33
C PHE A 38 -1.73 -5.82 22.37
N PRO A 39 -1.76 -5.29 21.13
CA PRO A 39 -2.90 -4.65 20.48
C PRO A 39 -4.14 -5.56 20.42
N PRO A 40 -5.35 -5.02 20.22
CA PRO A 40 -6.58 -5.81 20.39
C PRO A 40 -6.75 -6.91 19.33
N TYR A 41 -7.10 -8.11 19.78
CA TYR A 41 -7.50 -9.26 18.96
C TYR A 41 -8.98 -9.62 19.19
N LEU A 42 -9.58 -10.35 18.24
CA LEU A 42 -10.98 -10.80 18.34
C LEU A 42 -11.18 -11.94 19.34
N CYS A 43 -10.12 -12.70 19.62
CA CYS A 43 -10.12 -13.81 20.56
C CYS A 43 -8.98 -13.66 21.56
N CYS A 44 -9.14 -14.31 22.71
CA CYS A 44 -8.07 -14.37 23.68
C CYS A 44 -6.97 -15.34 23.21
N ASN A 45 -5.74 -14.88 22.99
CA ASN A 45 -4.58 -15.69 22.65
C ASN A 45 -4.17 -16.66 23.77
N SER A 46 -4.52 -16.34 25.03
CA SER A 46 -4.23 -17.20 26.18
C SER A 46 -5.18 -18.41 26.31
N CYS A 47 -6.48 -18.25 26.07
CA CYS A 47 -7.47 -19.31 26.33
C CYS A 47 -8.50 -19.57 25.21
N GLY A 48 -8.48 -18.80 24.12
CA GLY A 48 -9.39 -18.93 22.99
C GLY A 48 -10.81 -18.38 23.20
N CYS A 49 -11.10 -17.76 24.36
CA CYS A 49 -12.39 -17.15 24.63
C CYS A 49 -12.63 -15.96 23.68
N LEU A 50 -13.84 -15.89 23.12
CA LEU A 50 -14.27 -14.81 22.22
C LEU A 50 -14.95 -13.65 22.98
N ASP A 51 -15.37 -13.90 24.22
CA ASP A 51 -16.04 -12.91 25.07
C ASP A 51 -14.98 -12.04 25.76
N THR A 52 -14.79 -10.84 25.23
CA THR A 52 -13.81 -9.85 25.71
C THR A 52 -14.48 -8.49 25.92
N GLU A 53 -13.96 -7.69 26.85
CA GLU A 53 -14.44 -6.35 27.15
C GLU A 53 -13.34 -5.31 26.91
N TRP A 54 -13.72 -4.11 26.46
CA TRP A 54 -12.78 -3.01 26.29
C TRP A 54 -12.29 -2.51 27.65
N VAL A 55 -10.99 -2.28 27.76
CA VAL A 55 -10.34 -1.73 28.96
C VAL A 55 -9.45 -0.56 28.58
N ASP A 56 -9.47 0.47 29.42
CA ASP A 56 -8.60 1.64 29.31
C ASP A 56 -7.18 1.29 29.78
N LEU A 57 -6.23 1.43 28.87
CA LEU A 57 -4.80 1.20 29.06
C LEU A 57 -4.00 2.50 28.87
N THR A 58 -4.62 3.67 28.81
CA THR A 58 -3.95 4.96 28.56
C THR A 58 -2.80 5.22 29.55
N ASN A 59 -2.98 4.78 30.81
CA ASN A 59 -1.99 4.94 31.86
C ASN A 59 -1.14 3.66 32.10
N MET A 60 -1.15 2.71 31.17
CA MET A 60 -0.33 1.50 31.29
C MET A 60 1.16 1.85 31.36
N ARG A 61 1.91 0.97 31.99
CA ARG A 61 3.38 0.98 32.00
C ARG A 61 3.88 -0.36 31.51
N GLY A 62 4.86 -0.29 30.64
CA GLY A 62 5.56 -1.45 30.12
C GLY A 62 7.00 -1.47 30.60
N VAL A 63 7.60 -2.66 30.62
CA VAL A 63 9.04 -2.82 30.86
C VAL A 63 9.67 -3.31 29.57
N ILE A 64 10.80 -2.70 29.19
CA ILE A 64 11.54 -3.12 28.00
C ILE A 64 12.16 -4.51 28.24
N GLY A 65 11.85 -5.46 27.38
CA GLY A 65 12.45 -6.80 27.37
C GLY A 65 13.71 -6.89 26.51
N GLN A 66 13.65 -6.31 25.32
CA GLN A 66 14.75 -6.31 24.35
C GLN A 66 14.70 -5.01 23.52
N VAL A 67 15.87 -4.55 23.04
CA VAL A 67 16.01 -3.40 22.14
C VAL A 67 16.77 -3.85 20.89
N LEU A 68 16.39 -3.31 19.73
CA LEU A 68 17.05 -3.50 18.44
C LEU A 68 17.21 -2.16 17.72
N PRO A 69 18.35 -1.94 17.03
CA PRO A 69 18.56 -0.75 16.22
C PRO A 69 17.75 -0.88 14.92
N THR A 70 17.29 0.25 14.39
CA THR A 70 16.39 0.29 13.23
C THR A 70 17.03 0.93 11.99
N ARG A 71 18.05 1.78 12.14
CA ARG A 71 18.80 2.39 11.02
C ARG A 71 19.30 1.30 10.06
N GLY A 72 18.98 1.46 8.76
CA GLY A 72 19.43 0.57 7.68
C GLY A 72 18.61 -0.71 7.47
N ALA A 73 17.62 -1.01 8.30
CA ALA A 73 16.83 -2.24 8.18
C ALA A 73 15.31 -2.01 8.25
N PHE A 74 14.84 -1.07 9.09
CA PHE A 74 13.41 -0.91 9.36
C PHE A 74 13.07 0.56 9.65
N GLY A 75 12.51 1.29 8.69
CA GLY A 75 11.87 2.58 9.00
C GLY A 75 11.59 3.44 7.79
N ASP A 76 10.41 4.03 7.81
CA ASP A 76 9.99 5.08 6.91
C ASP A 76 10.90 6.32 7.09
N PRO A 77 11.59 6.78 6.03
CA PRO A 77 12.42 7.99 6.08
C PRO A 77 11.66 9.25 6.49
N GLU A 78 10.39 9.37 6.12
CA GLU A 78 9.58 10.56 6.42
C GLU A 78 9.23 10.60 7.90
N PHE A 79 8.72 9.48 8.42
CA PHE A 79 8.45 9.34 9.85
C PHE A 79 9.69 9.66 10.70
N ARG A 80 10.88 9.20 10.30
CA ARG A 80 12.13 9.51 11.01
C ARG A 80 12.55 10.97 10.91
N THR A 81 12.29 11.60 9.77
CA THR A 81 12.62 13.02 9.58
C THR A 81 11.77 13.90 10.50
N VAL A 82 10.50 13.52 10.70
CA VAL A 82 9.56 14.27 11.54
C VAL A 82 9.73 13.94 13.02
N HIS A 83 9.82 12.65 13.37
CA HIS A 83 9.73 12.16 14.76
C HIS A 83 11.08 11.75 15.36
N GLY A 84 12.15 11.76 14.56
CA GLY A 84 13.49 11.35 14.94
C GLY A 84 13.74 9.85 14.79
N ASP A 85 15.00 9.47 15.03
CA ASP A 85 15.39 8.07 15.06
C ASP A 85 14.80 7.37 16.31
N TYR A 86 14.48 6.09 16.15
CA TYR A 86 13.80 5.29 17.18
C TYR A 86 14.35 3.87 17.24
N PHE A 87 14.22 3.20 18.39
CA PHE A 87 14.55 1.77 18.50
C PHE A 87 13.31 0.91 18.32
N SER A 88 13.51 -0.33 17.86
CA SER A 88 12.47 -1.37 17.99
C SER A 88 12.66 -2.03 19.36
N ILE A 89 11.59 -2.17 20.12
CA ILE A 89 11.61 -2.73 21.46
C ILE A 89 10.54 -3.80 21.64
N GLU A 90 10.85 -4.81 22.44
CA GLU A 90 9.82 -5.67 23.04
C GLU A 90 9.36 -5.01 24.35
N VAL A 91 8.07 -4.70 24.46
CA VAL A 91 7.47 -4.16 25.68
C VAL A 91 6.64 -5.23 26.38
N LYS A 92 6.90 -5.42 27.67
CA LYS A 92 6.15 -6.32 28.55
C LYS A 92 5.14 -5.51 29.35
N VAL A 93 3.86 -5.69 29.03
CA VAL A 93 2.76 -5.02 29.69
C VAL A 93 2.12 -5.98 30.70
N PRO A 94 1.81 -5.55 31.93
CA PRO A 94 1.15 -6.40 32.90
C PRO A 94 -0.18 -6.98 32.38
N GLY A 95 -0.26 -8.31 32.33
CA GLY A 95 -1.47 -9.03 31.93
C GLY A 95 -1.67 -9.22 30.42
N ALA A 96 -0.76 -8.73 29.58
CA ALA A 96 -0.74 -8.96 28.14
C ALA A 96 0.53 -9.73 27.72
N ASP A 97 0.51 -10.28 26.51
CA ASP A 97 1.71 -10.84 25.89
C ASP A 97 2.72 -9.73 25.52
N PRO A 98 4.04 -10.04 25.45
CA PRO A 98 5.03 -9.07 25.02
C PRO A 98 4.78 -8.59 23.58
N VAL A 99 4.93 -7.29 23.34
CA VAL A 99 4.65 -6.68 22.03
C VAL A 99 5.91 -6.04 21.47
N SER A 100 6.21 -6.30 20.20
CA SER A 100 7.25 -5.56 19.46
C SER A 100 6.69 -4.24 18.96
N THR A 101 7.36 -3.13 19.25
CA THR A 101 6.88 -1.76 18.98
C THR A 101 8.05 -0.76 18.93
N SER A 102 7.78 0.49 18.53
CA SER A 102 8.79 1.54 18.46
C SER A 102 8.96 2.30 19.78
N LEU A 103 10.21 2.60 20.14
CA LEU A 103 10.62 3.49 21.24
C LEU A 103 11.21 4.78 20.67
N LEU A 104 10.50 5.89 20.87
CA LEU A 104 10.91 7.22 20.44
C LEU A 104 11.47 8.03 21.60
N HIS A 105 11.91 9.26 21.28
CA HIS A 105 12.52 10.19 22.21
C HIS A 105 13.79 9.62 22.85
N VAL A 106 14.61 8.94 22.05
CA VAL A 106 15.84 8.29 22.48
C VAL A 106 17.07 8.88 21.80
N ASP A 107 18.20 8.86 22.51
CA ASP A 107 19.50 9.18 21.92
C ASP A 107 20.00 7.97 21.13
N TYR A 108 19.63 7.92 19.86
CA TYR A 108 19.89 6.77 19.00
C TYR A 108 21.38 6.39 18.92
N ASP A 109 22.27 7.37 18.98
CA ASP A 109 23.71 7.16 18.89
C ASP A 109 24.31 6.46 20.14
N LYS A 110 23.52 6.33 21.23
CA LYS A 110 23.89 5.60 22.45
C LYS A 110 23.35 4.16 22.51
N TYR A 111 22.97 3.58 21.36
CA TYR A 111 22.37 2.25 21.30
C TYR A 111 23.11 1.18 22.13
N ASP A 112 24.43 1.04 21.98
CA ASP A 112 25.21 -0.01 22.66
C ASP A 112 25.22 0.14 24.19
N GLU A 113 25.18 1.38 24.67
CA GLU A 113 25.09 1.69 26.11
C GLU A 113 23.68 1.42 26.62
N PHE A 114 22.67 1.80 25.84
CA PHE A 114 21.26 1.60 26.17
C PHE A 114 20.85 0.12 26.18
N ASP A 115 21.26 -0.68 25.18
CA ASP A 115 21.04 -2.13 25.15
C ASP A 115 21.66 -2.82 26.38
N ARG A 116 22.87 -2.42 26.78
CA ARG A 116 23.47 -2.92 28.02
C ARG A 116 22.67 -2.49 29.24
N PHE A 117 22.26 -1.22 29.31
CA PHE A 117 21.48 -0.68 30.43
C PHE A 117 20.16 -1.45 30.62
N VAL A 118 19.44 -1.74 29.53
CA VAL A 118 18.19 -2.53 29.54
C VAL A 118 18.41 -3.98 30.03
N ARG A 119 19.56 -4.59 29.74
CA ARG A 119 19.87 -5.94 30.24
C ARG A 119 20.19 -5.98 31.73
N GLU A 120 20.65 -4.86 32.28
CA GLU A 120 21.09 -4.75 33.67
C GLU A 120 20.03 -4.12 34.60
N ASN A 121 19.07 -3.38 34.03
CA ASN A 121 18.09 -2.58 34.77
C ASN A 121 16.69 -2.74 34.19
N GLU A 122 15.67 -2.64 35.04
CA GLU A 122 14.28 -2.55 34.59
C GLU A 122 14.02 -1.14 34.06
N VAL A 123 13.78 -1.03 32.75
CA VAL A 123 13.49 0.26 32.09
C VAL A 123 12.01 0.36 31.82
N VAL A 124 11.37 1.33 32.48
CA VAL A 124 9.92 1.56 32.37
C VAL A 124 9.63 2.53 31.23
N VAL A 125 8.64 2.17 30.42
CA VAL A 125 8.14 2.95 29.30
C VAL A 125 6.64 3.19 29.44
N LYS A 126 6.17 4.26 28.84
CA LYS A 126 4.75 4.63 28.78
C LYS A 126 4.30 4.87 27.33
N PRO A 127 3.00 4.71 27.05
CA PRO A 127 2.40 5.10 25.77
C PRO A 127 2.73 6.54 25.38
N LEU A 128 3.02 6.73 24.10
CA LEU A 128 3.10 8.02 23.42
C LEU A 128 2.26 7.90 22.14
N ILE A 129 1.20 8.70 22.05
CA ILE A 129 0.36 8.76 20.86
C ILE A 129 0.94 9.84 19.96
N ILE A 130 1.30 9.45 18.73
CA ILE A 130 1.65 10.37 17.65
C ILE A 130 0.43 10.53 16.78
N GLN A 131 0.02 11.78 16.61
CA GLN A 131 -1.08 12.18 15.77
C GLN A 131 -0.66 13.42 15.00
N ASP A 132 -0.25 13.23 13.76
CA ASP A 132 -0.04 14.28 12.77
C ASP A 132 -1.06 14.13 11.61
N GLU A 133 -0.95 14.94 10.56
CA GLU A 133 -1.94 14.98 9.47
C GLU A 133 -2.09 13.62 8.76
N ASP A 134 -1.01 12.83 8.69
CA ASP A 134 -0.96 11.59 7.91
C ASP A 134 -0.71 10.33 8.78
N THR A 135 -0.29 10.51 10.03
CA THR A 135 0.13 9.42 10.91
C THR A 135 -0.62 9.43 12.24
N LYS A 136 -1.22 8.29 12.55
CA LYS A 136 -1.84 8.01 13.84
C LYS A 136 -1.33 6.69 14.39
N VAL A 137 -0.34 6.76 15.27
CA VAL A 137 0.35 5.59 15.78
C VAL A 137 0.56 5.67 17.28
N LEU A 138 0.40 4.52 17.93
CA LEU A 138 0.83 4.34 19.30
C LEU A 138 2.28 3.86 19.31
N VAL A 139 3.15 4.66 19.90
CA VAL A 139 4.55 4.32 20.17
C VAL A 139 4.81 4.42 21.67
N TRP A 140 6.07 4.25 22.06
CA TRP A 140 6.47 4.29 23.46
C TRP A 140 7.56 5.33 23.68
N GLU A 141 7.59 5.90 24.88
CA GLU A 141 8.70 6.72 25.35
C GLU A 141 9.13 6.29 26.75
N LEU A 142 10.37 6.65 27.11
CA LEU A 142 10.89 6.45 28.46
C LEU A 142 10.04 7.25 29.47
N GLU A 143 9.59 6.58 30.54
CA GLU A 143 8.84 7.25 31.61
C GLU A 143 9.73 8.26 32.33
N ASP A 144 10.90 7.81 32.76
CA ASP A 144 11.85 8.62 33.51
C ASP A 144 12.78 9.40 32.58
N GLU A 145 13.16 10.60 33.03
CA GLU A 145 14.25 11.35 32.41
C GLU A 145 15.57 10.60 32.63
N SER A 146 16.33 10.43 31.55
CA SER A 146 17.60 9.72 31.59
C SER A 146 18.55 10.26 30.52
N GLU A 147 19.81 9.88 30.61
CA GLU A 147 20.81 10.24 29.59
C GLU A 147 20.58 9.58 28.22
N PHE A 148 19.64 8.65 28.15
CA PHE A 148 19.21 7.98 26.92
C PHE A 148 17.95 8.62 26.33
N LYS A 149 17.27 9.50 27.08
CA LYS A 149 16.10 10.20 26.60
C LYS A 149 16.53 11.47 25.86
N LYS A 150 16.19 11.55 24.59
CA LYS A 150 16.46 12.69 23.72
C LYS A 150 15.25 12.90 22.84
N ILE A 151 14.42 13.85 23.26
CA ILE A 151 13.35 14.35 22.40
C ILE A 151 14.07 15.19 21.33
N PRO A 152 13.97 14.85 20.03
CA PRO A 152 14.50 15.71 18.99
C PRO A 152 13.94 17.12 19.18
N GLU A 153 14.73 18.16 18.93
CA GLU A 153 14.18 19.50 18.77
C GLU A 153 13.38 19.51 17.47
N ILE A 154 12.14 19.02 17.57
CA ILE A 154 11.14 19.13 16.54
C ILE A 154 10.86 20.64 16.49
N LYS A 155 11.49 21.33 15.54
CA LYS A 155 10.85 22.55 15.02
C LYS A 155 9.45 22.10 14.68
N GLU A 156 8.42 22.73 15.27
CA GLU A 156 7.05 22.64 14.75
C GLU A 156 7.20 22.52 13.24
N ALA A 157 6.71 21.43 12.67
CA ALA A 157 6.54 21.38 11.23
C ALA A 157 5.74 22.64 10.95
N ALA A 158 6.42 23.64 10.36
CA ALA A 158 5.74 24.82 9.89
C ALA A 158 4.61 24.26 9.01
N PRO A 159 3.36 24.74 9.18
CA PRO A 159 2.26 24.30 8.32
C PRO A 159 2.82 24.35 6.91
N ALA A 160 2.78 23.20 6.22
CA ALA A 160 3.58 22.91 5.04
C ALA A 160 3.81 24.21 4.29
N LYS A 161 5.02 24.78 4.42
CA LYS A 161 5.32 26.00 3.67
C LYS A 161 5.21 25.55 2.24
N ALA A 162 4.13 25.98 1.58
CA ALA A 162 4.03 26.02 0.14
C ALA A 162 5.43 26.37 -0.35
N LYS A 163 6.08 25.40 -1.00
CA LYS A 163 7.35 25.65 -1.66
C LYS A 163 7.02 26.74 -2.65
N GLU A 164 7.48 27.95 -2.36
CA GLU A 164 7.65 28.96 -3.38
C GLU A 164 8.75 28.43 -4.29
N GLU A 165 8.33 27.60 -5.24
CA GLU A 165 9.17 27.04 -6.28
C GLU A 165 9.39 28.13 -7.32
N ALA A 166 10.67 28.34 -7.63
CA ALA A 166 11.08 29.24 -8.69
C ALA A 166 10.39 28.83 -9.99
N ALA A 167 9.61 29.75 -10.56
CA ALA A 167 8.87 29.58 -11.79
C ALA A 167 9.69 28.82 -12.86
N ALA A 168 9.38 27.53 -13.03
CA ALA A 168 9.66 26.79 -14.24
C ALA A 168 8.69 27.29 -15.33
N PRO A 169 9.10 27.30 -16.61
CA PRO A 169 8.34 27.95 -17.66
C PRO A 169 6.98 27.27 -17.83
N ALA A 170 5.91 28.06 -17.75
CA ALA A 170 4.52 27.63 -17.94
C ALA A 170 4.39 26.74 -19.19
N ALA A 171 4.17 25.45 -18.96
CA ALA A 171 3.54 24.60 -19.95
C ALA A 171 2.12 25.11 -20.17
N LYS A 172 1.69 25.06 -21.43
CA LYS A 172 0.49 25.71 -21.94
C LYS A 172 -0.75 25.17 -21.19
N ALA A 173 -1.45 26.04 -20.47
CA ALA A 173 -2.74 25.70 -19.85
C ALA A 173 -3.69 25.15 -20.93
N ILE A 174 -4.09 23.90 -20.77
CA ILE A 174 -5.17 23.28 -21.55
C ILE A 174 -6.47 23.76 -20.90
N ASP A 175 -7.37 24.33 -21.70
CA ASP A 175 -8.69 24.79 -21.25
C ASP A 175 -9.55 23.58 -20.88
N LEU A 176 -9.63 23.28 -19.59
CA LEU A 176 -10.38 22.17 -18.99
C LEU A 176 -11.85 22.52 -18.69
N SER A 177 -12.33 23.70 -19.11
CA SER A 177 -13.64 24.21 -18.70
C SER A 177 -14.87 23.38 -19.11
N ASN A 178 -14.70 22.26 -19.84
CA ASN A 178 -15.81 21.42 -20.30
C ASN A 178 -15.59 19.89 -20.15
N ASP A 179 -14.53 19.42 -19.50
CA ASP A 179 -14.32 17.96 -19.31
C ASP A 179 -14.66 17.55 -17.88
N ALA A 180 -15.89 17.05 -17.70
CA ALA A 180 -16.41 16.66 -16.39
C ALA A 180 -15.60 15.51 -15.76
N THR A 181 -15.14 14.56 -16.57
CA THR A 181 -14.35 13.41 -16.10
C THR A 181 -12.96 13.87 -15.65
N ALA A 182 -12.32 14.78 -16.39
CA ALA A 182 -11.07 15.38 -15.97
C ALA A 182 -11.20 16.17 -14.66
N GLN A 183 -12.29 16.92 -14.49
CA GLN A 183 -12.53 17.69 -13.28
C GLN A 183 -12.73 16.79 -12.06
N ILE A 184 -13.49 15.69 -12.18
CA ILE A 184 -13.68 14.73 -11.09
C ILE A 184 -12.35 14.15 -10.61
N VAL A 185 -11.49 13.72 -11.55
CA VAL A 185 -10.17 13.17 -11.19
C VAL A 185 -9.27 14.23 -10.55
N ILE A 186 -9.31 15.47 -11.05
CA ILE A 186 -8.57 16.60 -10.47
C ILE A 186 -9.05 16.91 -9.05
N ASP A 187 -10.35 16.97 -8.82
CA ASP A 187 -10.94 17.27 -7.51
C ASP A 187 -10.64 16.15 -6.52
N ALA A 188 -10.74 14.89 -6.94
CA ALA A 188 -10.36 13.72 -6.13
C ALA A 188 -8.87 13.74 -5.75
N ALA A 189 -7.99 14.15 -6.66
CA ALA A 189 -6.56 14.32 -6.38
C ALA A 189 -6.31 15.51 -5.44
N ALA A 190 -6.98 16.64 -5.65
CA ALA A 190 -6.88 17.81 -4.77
C ALA A 190 -7.26 17.47 -3.32
N ASP A 191 -8.39 16.78 -3.14
CA ASP A 191 -8.90 16.36 -1.84
C ASP A 191 -7.99 15.32 -1.16
N ALA A 192 -7.52 14.31 -1.89
CA ALA A 192 -6.68 13.25 -1.34
C ALA A 192 -5.28 13.73 -0.97
N TYR A 193 -4.72 14.69 -1.71
CA TYR A 193 -3.34 15.17 -1.53
C TYR A 193 -3.26 16.55 -0.83
N GLY A 194 -4.40 17.19 -0.55
CA GLY A 194 -4.45 18.47 0.16
C GLY A 194 -3.89 19.64 -0.65
N VAL A 195 -3.97 19.59 -1.98
CA VAL A 195 -3.49 20.65 -2.90
C VAL A 195 -4.67 21.39 -3.54
N ASP A 196 -4.44 22.59 -4.08
CA ASP A 196 -5.50 23.33 -4.78
C ASP A 196 -5.75 22.70 -6.16
N ALA A 197 -7.01 22.40 -6.49
CA ALA A 197 -7.39 21.82 -7.79
C ALA A 197 -6.91 22.66 -9.00
N SER A 198 -6.73 23.97 -8.82
CA SER A 198 -6.19 24.86 -9.87
C SER A 198 -4.68 24.70 -10.13
N GLU A 199 -3.96 24.01 -9.25
CA GLU A 199 -2.54 23.68 -9.40
C GLU A 199 -2.32 22.32 -10.06
N ILE A 200 -3.36 21.49 -10.17
CA ILE A 200 -3.30 20.18 -10.81
C ILE A 200 -3.60 20.29 -12.30
N THR A 201 -2.77 19.65 -13.12
CA THR A 201 -2.96 19.54 -14.57
C THR A 201 -2.99 18.08 -14.99
N LEU A 202 -3.43 17.79 -16.22
CA LEU A 202 -3.36 16.44 -16.78
C LEU A 202 -1.93 15.86 -16.81
N ALA A 203 -0.92 16.71 -16.89
CA ALA A 203 0.48 16.30 -16.91
C ALA A 203 1.10 16.15 -15.51
N THR A 204 0.35 16.50 -14.45
CA THR A 204 0.82 16.37 -13.06
C THR A 204 1.06 14.90 -12.75
N ASP A 205 2.28 14.57 -12.36
CA ASP A 205 2.67 13.25 -11.91
C ASP A 205 2.36 13.11 -10.41
N ILE A 206 1.61 12.07 -10.04
CA ILE A 206 1.14 11.92 -8.68
C ILE A 206 2.29 11.59 -7.73
N ARG A 207 3.29 10.83 -8.18
CA ARG A 207 4.40 10.39 -7.33
C ARG A 207 5.50 11.43 -7.26
N GLU A 208 5.74 12.17 -8.35
CA GLU A 208 6.77 13.20 -8.40
C GLU A 208 6.27 14.57 -7.93
N ASP A 209 5.04 14.97 -8.29
CA ASP A 209 4.52 16.32 -8.07
C ASP A 209 3.58 16.43 -6.86
N LEU A 210 2.86 15.35 -6.48
CA LEU A 210 1.93 15.37 -5.34
C LEU A 210 2.51 14.71 -4.09
N SER A 211 2.57 13.38 -4.04
CA SER A 211 3.17 12.59 -2.97
C SER A 211 3.27 11.11 -3.37
N ASN A 212 4.29 10.42 -2.84
CA ASN A 212 4.46 8.97 -3.02
C ASN A 212 3.61 8.12 -2.05
N GLU A 213 2.78 8.75 -1.22
CA GLU A 213 2.00 8.07 -0.19
C GLU A 213 0.92 7.17 -0.80
N SER A 214 1.14 5.85 -0.70
CA SER A 214 0.22 4.84 -1.26
C SER A 214 -1.19 4.87 -0.67
N MET A 215 -1.40 5.43 0.52
CA MET A 215 -2.73 5.55 1.15
C MET A 215 -3.55 6.67 0.50
N LYS A 216 -2.94 7.82 0.21
CA LYS A 216 -3.59 8.94 -0.51
C LYS A 216 -4.03 8.55 -1.91
N MET A 217 -3.24 7.70 -2.58
CA MET A 217 -3.62 7.12 -3.87
C MET A 217 -4.92 6.30 -3.77
N ILE A 218 -5.05 5.47 -2.72
CA ILE A 218 -6.27 4.67 -2.50
C ILE A 218 -7.47 5.57 -2.19
N VAL A 219 -7.28 6.63 -1.42
CA VAL A 219 -8.33 7.64 -1.14
C VAL A 219 -8.77 8.32 -2.43
N MET A 220 -7.83 8.77 -3.26
CA MET A 220 -8.12 9.37 -4.57
C MET A 220 -8.91 8.41 -5.45
N ILE A 221 -8.46 7.16 -5.57
CA ILE A 221 -9.16 6.12 -6.35
C ILE A 221 -10.57 5.90 -5.81
N SER A 222 -10.74 5.74 -4.51
CA SER A 222 -12.05 5.54 -3.89
C SER A 222 -13.01 6.68 -4.22
N THR A 223 -12.54 7.94 -4.18
CA THR A 223 -13.36 9.09 -4.55
C THR A 223 -13.73 9.07 -6.04
N ILE A 224 -12.78 8.73 -6.92
CA ILE A 224 -13.04 8.59 -8.36
C ILE A 224 -14.09 7.49 -8.61
N GLU A 225 -13.96 6.33 -7.97
CA GLU A 225 -14.89 5.21 -8.09
C GLU A 225 -16.30 5.59 -7.61
N ASP A 226 -16.39 6.28 -6.46
CA ASP A 226 -17.66 6.74 -5.88
C ASP A 226 -18.37 7.77 -6.78
N GLU A 227 -17.64 8.68 -7.41
CA GLU A 227 -18.21 9.74 -8.24
C GLU A 227 -18.53 9.31 -9.67
N THR A 228 -17.73 8.41 -10.24
CA THR A 228 -17.85 7.98 -11.65
C THR A 228 -18.55 6.64 -11.81
N ASN A 229 -18.74 5.89 -10.71
CA ASN A 229 -19.28 4.53 -10.70
C ASN A 229 -18.49 3.58 -11.62
N VAL A 230 -17.18 3.81 -11.71
CA VAL A 230 -16.18 2.95 -12.35
C VAL A 230 -15.39 2.21 -11.26
N THR A 231 -14.73 1.10 -11.61
CA THR A 231 -13.78 0.42 -10.73
C THR A 231 -12.38 0.49 -11.34
N ILE A 232 -11.41 0.95 -10.57
CA ILE A 232 -10.00 1.02 -10.93
C ILE A 232 -9.27 0.00 -10.07
N GLU A 233 -8.77 -1.06 -10.69
CA GLU A 233 -8.10 -2.11 -9.92
C GLU A 233 -6.80 -1.61 -9.30
N ILE A 234 -6.50 -2.04 -8.07
CA ILE A 234 -5.30 -1.61 -7.32
C ILE A 234 -4.01 -1.87 -8.11
N GLN A 235 -3.98 -2.94 -8.91
CA GLN A 235 -2.84 -3.28 -9.74
C GLN A 235 -2.72 -2.35 -10.96
N GLU A 236 -3.84 -1.94 -11.56
CA GLU A 236 -3.88 -0.95 -12.65
C GLU A 236 -3.39 0.41 -12.15
N ALA A 237 -3.89 0.84 -10.99
CA ALA A 237 -3.50 2.08 -10.34
C ALA A 237 -1.99 2.18 -10.03
N SER A 238 -1.30 1.07 -9.79
CA SER A 238 0.15 1.09 -9.58
C SER A 238 0.96 1.56 -10.80
N ASN A 239 0.38 1.47 -12.00
CA ASN A 239 1.03 1.86 -13.26
C ASN A 239 0.61 3.26 -13.74
N LEU A 240 -0.46 3.82 -13.18
CA LEU A 240 -0.92 5.17 -13.49
C LEU A 240 0.00 6.18 -12.79
N MET A 241 0.64 7.05 -13.56
CA MET A 241 1.63 8.01 -13.05
C MET A 241 1.07 9.42 -13.01
N THR A 242 0.27 9.79 -14.01
CA THR A 242 -0.24 11.15 -14.19
C THR A 242 -1.75 11.23 -14.06
N ILE A 243 -2.26 12.43 -13.79
CA ILE A 243 -3.71 12.69 -13.80
C ILE A 243 -4.36 12.29 -15.14
N ALA A 244 -3.66 12.50 -16.27
CA ALA A 244 -4.14 12.04 -17.57
C ALA A 244 -4.36 10.52 -17.63
N ASP A 245 -3.52 9.74 -16.97
CA ASP A 245 -3.64 8.28 -16.95
C ASP A 245 -4.94 7.86 -16.25
N PHE A 246 -5.23 8.46 -15.09
CA PHE A 246 -6.50 8.22 -14.37
C PHE A 246 -7.70 8.67 -15.17
N VAL A 247 -7.65 9.85 -15.80
CA VAL A 247 -8.74 10.34 -16.66
C VAL A 247 -8.99 9.40 -17.83
N ASN A 248 -7.94 8.86 -18.45
CA ASN A 248 -8.06 7.94 -19.57
C ASN A 248 -8.68 6.61 -19.15
N VAL A 249 -8.29 6.05 -18.00
CA VAL A 249 -8.89 4.83 -17.46
C VAL A 249 -10.38 5.03 -17.20
N VAL A 250 -10.76 6.12 -16.55
CA VAL A 250 -12.17 6.42 -16.28
C VAL A 250 -12.95 6.57 -17.59
N LYS A 251 -12.40 7.32 -18.55
CA LYS A 251 -13.04 7.53 -19.86
C LYS A 251 -13.21 6.24 -20.65
N GLU A 252 -12.22 5.36 -20.66
CA GLU A 252 -12.30 4.05 -21.31
C GLU A 252 -13.45 3.22 -20.74
N ARG A 253 -13.61 3.24 -19.41
CA ARG A 253 -14.67 2.50 -18.71
C ARG A 253 -16.06 3.12 -18.90
N LEU A 254 -16.14 4.44 -19.08
CA LEU A 254 -17.37 5.16 -19.41
C LEU A 254 -17.72 5.12 -20.90
N GLY A 255 -16.81 4.63 -21.76
CA GLY A 255 -16.98 4.63 -23.22
C GLY A 255 -16.84 6.02 -23.86
N GLU A 256 -16.10 6.91 -23.23
CA GLU A 256 -15.81 8.29 -23.68
C GLU A 256 -14.52 8.36 -24.51
N GLU A 257 -14.35 9.43 -25.29
CA GLU A 257 -13.11 9.65 -26.04
C GLU A 257 -11.95 10.01 -25.09
N THR A 258 -10.91 9.16 -25.08
CA THR A 258 -9.70 9.34 -24.29
C THR A 258 -8.84 10.51 -24.78
N ILE A 259 -8.01 11.04 -23.87
CA ILE A 259 -7.13 12.16 -24.13
C ILE A 259 -5.81 11.63 -24.69
N SER A 260 -5.41 12.10 -25.88
CA SER A 260 -4.15 11.69 -26.52
C SER A 260 -2.92 12.20 -25.75
N ALA A 261 -1.94 11.31 -25.54
CA ALA A 261 -0.74 11.51 -24.70
C ALA A 261 0.31 12.53 -25.19
N ASP A 262 0.00 13.40 -26.16
CA ASP A 262 1.00 14.24 -26.85
C ASP A 262 1.13 15.66 -26.28
N THR A 263 1.37 15.78 -24.96
CA THR A 263 1.70 17.09 -24.33
C THR A 263 2.83 17.08 -23.29
N ALA A 264 3.70 16.07 -23.27
CA ALA A 264 4.93 16.13 -22.46
C ALA A 264 6.11 15.31 -23.03
N SER A 265 6.55 15.57 -24.26
CA SER A 265 7.97 15.35 -24.61
C SER A 265 8.38 15.99 -25.94
N GLY A 266 9.53 16.65 -25.96
CA GLY A 266 10.13 17.17 -27.18
C GLY A 266 10.61 16.04 -28.10
N SER A 267 9.93 15.90 -29.24
CA SER A 267 10.37 15.34 -30.54
C SER A 267 11.79 14.72 -30.61
N VAL A 268 11.87 13.45 -31.06
CA VAL A 268 12.32 13.13 -32.44
C VAL A 268 11.45 12.03 -33.06
N SER A 269 10.93 12.39 -34.24
CA SER A 269 10.15 11.65 -35.23
C SER A 269 10.66 10.25 -35.62
N GLY A 270 9.70 9.35 -35.91
CA GLY A 270 9.85 8.43 -37.04
C GLY A 270 8.86 7.25 -37.10
N GLY A 271 7.68 7.46 -37.70
CA GLY A 271 7.02 6.39 -38.46
C GLY A 271 5.62 5.96 -38.02
N THR A 272 4.62 6.56 -38.65
CA THR A 272 3.20 6.17 -38.70
C THR A 272 2.96 4.71 -39.09
N ALA A 273 2.00 4.05 -38.44
CA ALA A 273 0.84 3.46 -39.12
C ALA A 273 -0.27 3.08 -38.12
N ALA A 274 -1.49 3.48 -38.46
CA ALA A 274 -2.71 3.30 -37.71
C ALA A 274 -3.23 1.85 -37.73
N ALA A 275 -4.13 1.60 -36.79
CA ALA A 275 -4.89 0.40 -36.56
C ALA A 275 -5.46 -0.29 -37.81
N THR A 276 -5.47 -1.62 -37.77
CA THR A 276 -6.53 -2.42 -38.36
C THR A 276 -6.86 -3.56 -37.41
N ALA A 277 -8.12 -3.57 -36.94
CA ALA A 277 -8.77 -4.80 -36.56
C ALA A 277 -8.69 -5.77 -37.75
N ASP A 278 -8.13 -6.96 -37.56
CA ASP A 278 -8.31 -8.07 -38.47
C ASP A 278 -8.60 -9.33 -37.67
N ALA A 279 -9.83 -9.82 -37.84
CA ALA A 279 -10.20 -11.18 -37.52
C ALA A 279 -9.54 -12.08 -38.58
N GLY A 280 -8.29 -12.46 -38.33
CA GLY A 280 -7.52 -13.37 -39.17
C GLY A 280 -7.01 -14.53 -38.32
N THR A 281 -7.24 -15.76 -38.77
CA THR A 281 -6.63 -16.97 -38.22
C THR A 281 -5.12 -16.90 -38.44
N GLU A 282 -4.38 -16.26 -37.52
CA GLU A 282 -2.94 -16.39 -37.46
C GLU A 282 -2.60 -17.78 -36.93
N GLU A 283 -1.87 -18.56 -37.73
CA GLU A 283 -1.37 -19.85 -37.29
C GLU A 283 -0.44 -19.62 -36.10
N LEU A 284 -0.84 -20.10 -34.92
CA LEU A 284 -0.05 -19.95 -33.69
C LEU A 284 1.38 -20.44 -33.95
N ASP A 285 2.36 -19.59 -33.66
CA ASP A 285 3.77 -19.98 -33.75
C ASP A 285 4.13 -21.02 -32.69
N ASP A 286 5.30 -21.63 -32.82
CA ASP A 286 5.70 -22.74 -31.95
C ASP A 286 5.81 -22.31 -30.47
N ILE A 287 6.10 -21.03 -30.20
CA ILE A 287 6.16 -20.47 -28.84
C ILE A 287 4.74 -20.37 -28.27
N ALA A 288 3.81 -19.80 -29.02
CA ALA A 288 2.41 -19.69 -28.63
C ALA A 288 1.77 -21.05 -28.38
N LYS A 289 2.03 -22.04 -29.25
CA LYS A 289 1.57 -23.42 -29.06
C LYS A 289 2.11 -24.04 -27.77
N LYS A 290 3.39 -23.84 -27.46
CA LYS A 290 4.01 -24.36 -26.24
C LYS A 290 3.46 -23.70 -24.98
N VAL A 291 3.33 -22.38 -24.94
CA VAL A 291 2.74 -21.67 -23.79
C VAL A 291 1.29 -22.10 -23.56
N ILE A 292 0.50 -22.26 -24.64
CA ILE A 292 -0.85 -22.81 -24.57
C ILE A 292 -0.87 -24.23 -24.00
N GLN A 293 0.09 -25.07 -24.40
CA GLN A 293 0.19 -26.44 -23.88
C GLN A 293 0.53 -26.47 -22.39
N CYS A 294 1.48 -25.66 -21.93
CA CYS A 294 1.80 -25.53 -20.49
C CYS A 294 0.59 -25.05 -19.68
N ALA A 295 -0.18 -24.09 -20.21
CA ALA A 295 -1.42 -23.65 -19.57
C ALA A 295 -2.47 -24.78 -19.52
N ALA A 296 -2.63 -25.55 -20.60
CA ALA A 296 -3.56 -26.68 -20.65
C ALA A 296 -3.21 -27.75 -19.61
N ASP A 297 -1.93 -28.13 -19.51
CA ASP A 297 -1.45 -29.17 -18.60
C ASP A 297 -1.56 -28.74 -17.14
N SER A 298 -1.18 -27.50 -16.82
CA SER A 298 -1.25 -26.94 -15.46
C SER A 298 -2.68 -26.75 -14.94
N TYR A 299 -3.63 -26.38 -15.82
CA TYR A 299 -5.02 -26.12 -15.43
C TYR A 299 -5.96 -27.31 -15.69
N GLY A 300 -5.48 -28.36 -16.38
CA GLY A 300 -6.25 -29.56 -16.68
C GLY A 300 -7.38 -29.31 -17.68
N VAL A 301 -7.19 -28.39 -18.61
CA VAL A 301 -8.14 -28.05 -19.69
C VAL A 301 -7.59 -28.48 -21.05
N ASP A 302 -8.44 -28.52 -22.09
CA ASP A 302 -7.98 -28.88 -23.43
C ASP A 302 -7.26 -27.69 -24.09
N ALA A 303 -6.07 -27.91 -24.67
CA ALA A 303 -5.30 -26.87 -25.34
C ALA A 303 -6.06 -26.19 -26.50
N SER A 304 -7.06 -26.86 -27.09
CA SER A 304 -7.92 -26.28 -28.12
C SER A 304 -8.97 -25.30 -27.59
N GLU A 305 -9.20 -25.27 -26.28
CA GLU A 305 -10.09 -24.32 -25.60
C GLU A 305 -9.35 -23.04 -25.18
N ILE A 306 -8.02 -23.04 -25.22
CA ILE A 306 -7.17 -21.90 -24.86
C ILE A 306 -6.77 -21.13 -26.13
N THR A 307 -6.95 -19.82 -26.08
CA THR A 307 -6.53 -18.88 -27.12
C THR A 307 -5.55 -17.86 -26.56
N LEU A 308 -4.91 -17.06 -27.42
CA LEU A 308 -4.06 -15.96 -26.96
C LEU A 308 -4.81 -14.93 -26.10
N ALA A 309 -6.11 -14.76 -26.33
CA ALA A 309 -6.95 -13.82 -25.58
C ALA A 309 -7.50 -14.40 -24.26
N THR A 310 -7.25 -15.68 -23.98
CA THR A 310 -7.73 -16.33 -22.76
C THR A 310 -7.05 -15.71 -21.54
N ASP A 311 -7.86 -15.22 -20.61
CA ASP A 311 -7.43 -14.69 -19.32
C ASP A 311 -7.25 -15.84 -18.32
N ILE A 312 -6.10 -15.90 -17.66
CA ILE A 312 -5.79 -17.02 -16.77
C ILE A 312 -6.70 -17.03 -15.52
N ARG A 313 -7.05 -15.85 -15.00
CA ARG A 313 -7.80 -15.72 -13.74
C ARG A 313 -9.30 -15.81 -13.98
N GLU A 314 -9.78 -15.24 -15.08
CA GLU A 314 -11.21 -15.23 -15.42
C GLU A 314 -11.64 -16.50 -16.16
N ASP A 315 -10.84 -16.99 -17.11
CA ASP A 315 -11.26 -18.09 -18.00
C ASP A 315 -10.75 -19.48 -17.55
N LEU A 316 -9.64 -19.56 -16.79
CA LEU A 316 -9.07 -20.84 -16.34
C LEU A 316 -9.32 -21.11 -14.85
N SER A 317 -8.65 -20.38 -13.95
CA SER A 317 -8.81 -20.50 -12.49
C SER A 317 -8.05 -19.41 -11.74
N ASN A 318 -8.61 -18.94 -10.63
CA ASN A 318 -7.95 -17.98 -9.72
C ASN A 318 -6.98 -18.61 -8.71
N GLU A 319 -6.70 -19.92 -8.81
CA GLU A 319 -5.83 -20.64 -7.89
C GLU A 319 -4.35 -20.30 -8.14
N SER A 320 -3.76 -19.43 -7.30
CA SER A 320 -2.41 -18.90 -7.47
C SER A 320 -1.30 -19.97 -7.53
N MET A 321 -1.54 -21.17 -6.97
CA MET A 321 -0.59 -22.29 -7.04
C MET A 321 -0.46 -22.84 -8.47
N LYS A 322 -1.54 -22.88 -9.25
CA LYS A 322 -1.54 -23.37 -10.62
C LYS A 322 -0.82 -22.42 -11.58
N MET A 323 -0.91 -21.12 -11.32
CA MET A 323 -0.14 -20.11 -12.05
C MET A 323 1.36 -20.33 -11.90
N ILE A 324 1.82 -20.58 -10.66
CA ILE A 324 3.24 -20.84 -10.39
C ILE A 324 3.71 -22.11 -11.11
N VAL A 325 2.89 -23.18 -11.11
CA VAL A 325 3.21 -24.42 -11.83
C VAL A 325 3.30 -24.17 -13.34
N MET A 326 2.37 -23.42 -13.92
CA MET A 326 2.39 -23.04 -15.34
C MET A 326 3.64 -22.26 -15.71
N ILE A 327 4.04 -21.29 -14.88
CA ILE A 327 5.28 -20.52 -15.10
C ILE A 327 6.48 -21.45 -15.08
N SER A 328 6.60 -22.33 -14.10
CA SER A 328 7.70 -23.30 -14.04
C SER A 328 7.75 -24.22 -15.26
N GLU A 329 6.59 -24.69 -15.76
CA GLU A 329 6.53 -25.49 -16.98
C GLU A 329 6.97 -24.69 -18.22
N ILE A 330 6.59 -23.41 -18.32
CA ILE A 330 7.02 -22.52 -19.40
C ILE A 330 8.54 -22.30 -19.35
N GLU A 331 9.09 -22.02 -18.17
CA GLU A 331 10.53 -21.83 -17.95
C GLU A 331 11.33 -23.08 -18.34
N ASP A 332 10.87 -24.27 -17.93
CA ASP A 332 11.51 -25.55 -18.23
C ASP A 332 11.44 -25.91 -19.73
N GLU A 333 10.30 -25.69 -20.40
CA GLU A 333 10.05 -26.15 -21.77
C GLU A 333 10.60 -25.20 -22.85
N LEU A 334 10.79 -23.92 -22.49
CA LEU A 334 11.28 -22.86 -23.37
C LEU A 334 12.67 -22.32 -22.96
N ASP A 335 13.26 -22.81 -21.88
CA ASP A 335 14.58 -22.40 -21.35
C ASP A 335 14.66 -20.87 -21.13
N VAL A 336 13.59 -20.30 -20.57
CA VAL A 336 13.48 -18.89 -20.19
C VAL A 336 13.32 -18.77 -18.68
N THR A 337 13.57 -17.59 -18.13
CA THR A 337 13.21 -17.26 -16.74
C THR A 337 12.15 -16.18 -16.80
N ILE A 338 11.08 -16.28 -16.01
CA ILE A 338 10.05 -15.26 -15.85
C ILE A 338 10.08 -14.83 -14.38
N GLU A 339 10.38 -13.56 -14.12
CA GLU A 339 10.51 -13.10 -12.74
C GLU A 339 9.13 -13.06 -12.07
N ILE A 340 9.05 -13.45 -10.79
CA ILE A 340 7.78 -13.54 -10.04
C ILE A 340 7.03 -12.20 -10.04
N GLN A 341 7.76 -11.08 -10.01
CA GLN A 341 7.18 -9.72 -10.05
C GLN A 341 6.62 -9.33 -11.43
N GLU A 342 7.09 -9.95 -12.50
CA GLU A 342 6.58 -9.73 -13.86
C GLU A 342 5.41 -10.67 -14.14
N ALA A 343 5.52 -11.93 -13.71
CA ALA A 343 4.46 -12.92 -13.85
C ALA A 343 3.14 -12.49 -13.18
N SER A 344 3.20 -11.69 -12.11
CA SER A 344 2.01 -11.13 -11.48
C SER A 344 1.22 -10.19 -12.40
N ASN A 345 1.89 -9.58 -13.39
CA ASN A 345 1.31 -8.61 -14.32
C ASN A 345 0.82 -9.26 -15.62
N LEU A 346 1.05 -10.56 -15.81
CA LEU A 346 0.59 -11.29 -16.99
C LEU A 346 -0.83 -11.79 -16.70
N MET A 347 -1.77 -11.35 -17.53
CA MET A 347 -3.20 -11.64 -17.37
C MET A 347 -3.67 -12.68 -18.38
N THR A 348 -3.16 -12.56 -19.61
CA THR A 348 -3.57 -13.41 -20.74
C THR A 348 -2.45 -14.31 -21.24
N ILE A 349 -2.80 -15.35 -21.99
CA ILE A 349 -1.83 -16.20 -22.69
C ILE A 349 -0.93 -15.37 -23.63
N ALA A 350 -1.47 -14.34 -24.28
CA ALA A 350 -0.70 -13.43 -25.12
C ALA A 350 0.43 -12.73 -24.36
N ASP A 351 0.20 -12.37 -23.09
CA ASP A 351 1.20 -11.71 -22.25
C ASP A 351 2.37 -12.63 -21.96
N PHE A 352 2.10 -13.88 -21.60
CA PHE A 352 3.14 -14.91 -21.42
C PHE A 352 3.92 -15.16 -22.70
N VAL A 353 3.22 -15.32 -23.83
CA VAL A 353 3.88 -15.51 -25.13
C VAL A 353 4.78 -14.32 -25.49
N ARG A 354 4.35 -13.09 -25.22
CA ARG A 354 5.14 -11.88 -25.46
C ARG A 354 6.41 -11.85 -24.61
N VAL A 355 6.30 -12.09 -23.30
CA VAL A 355 7.46 -12.10 -22.39
C VAL A 355 8.46 -13.18 -22.78
N VAL A 356 7.98 -14.38 -23.10
CA VAL A 356 8.84 -15.48 -23.57
C VAL A 356 9.58 -15.08 -24.85
N ARG A 357 8.90 -14.45 -25.82
CA ARG A 357 9.52 -13.97 -27.06
C ARG A 357 10.58 -12.90 -26.83
N GLU A 358 10.42 -12.04 -25.84
CA GLU A 358 11.42 -11.02 -25.51
C GLU A 358 12.70 -11.61 -24.89
N ARG A 359 12.64 -12.86 -24.40
CA ARG A 359 13.71 -13.53 -23.66
C ARG A 359 14.41 -14.67 -24.42
N LEU A 360 13.86 -15.06 -25.58
CA LEU A 360 14.47 -15.98 -26.55
C LEU A 360 15.30 -15.21 -27.57
#